data_AF-A0A9Q3K5D6-F1
#
_entry.id   AF-A0A9Q3K5D6-F1
#
_cell.length_a   1.000
_cell.length_b   1.000
_cell.length_c   1.000
_cell.angle_alpha   90.00
_cell.angle_beta   90.00
_cell.angle_gamma   90.00
#
_symmetry.space_group_name_H-M   'P 1'
#
loop_
_entity.id
_entity.type
_entity.pdbx_description
1 polymer ?
#
loop_
_entity_poly.entity_id
_entity_poly.type
_entity_poly.pdbx_seq_one_letter_code
_entity_poly.pdbx_strand_id
1 'polypeptide(L)'
;MIKELHGPNAVQLELTGEVVNKQPNFPVSLIKPYSSSDKELFSLRNKPPLEVPHLEEGEEQKTVKVHKERRTRNKKEREYLVRYRNPTQEDKWLLLKDITNGDKLLRRFRHERRPEEYKIKHYCASRLKDSIEEIGKWIIP
;
A
#
# COMPACT_ATOMS: atom_id res chain seq x y z
N MET A 1 7.06 57.77 -24.06
CA MET A 1 7.83 57.61 -25.30
C MET A 1 8.35 56.19 -25.59
N ILE A 2 8.51 55.26 -24.63
CA ILE A 2 8.94 53.87 -24.96
C ILE A 2 7.76 52.88 -25.01
N LYS A 3 6.68 53.09 -24.24
CA LYS A 3 5.52 52.18 -24.18
C LYS A 3 4.70 52.13 -25.47
N GLU A 4 4.74 53.17 -26.28
CA GLU A 4 4.00 53.26 -27.56
C GLU A 4 4.68 52.49 -28.70
N LEU A 5 5.98 52.20 -28.56
CA LEU A 5 6.79 51.47 -29.55
C LEU A 5 6.70 49.95 -29.40
N HIS A 6 6.25 49.45 -28.24
CA HIS A 6 6.20 48.03 -27.94
C HIS A 6 4.73 47.59 -27.81
N GLY A 7 4.39 46.45 -28.41
CA GLY A 7 3.02 45.92 -28.44
C GLY A 7 2.45 45.59 -27.05
N PRO A 8 1.24 45.00 -26.98
CA PRO A 8 0.49 44.81 -25.73
C PRO A 8 1.21 43.97 -24.65
N ASN A 9 2.28 43.25 -25.02
CA ASN A 9 3.05 42.39 -24.12
C ASN A 9 4.30 43.07 -23.53
N ALA A 10 4.43 44.39 -23.66
CA ALA A 10 5.56 45.14 -23.13
C ALA A 10 5.51 45.24 -21.59
N VAL A 11 6.64 44.94 -20.93
CA VAL A 11 6.79 45.04 -19.47
C VAL A 11 7.93 46.00 -19.14
N GLN A 12 7.68 46.95 -18.24
CA GLN A 12 8.69 47.86 -17.71
C GLN A 12 9.26 47.27 -16.42
N LEU A 13 10.57 47.08 -16.38
CA LEU A 13 11.29 46.61 -15.19
C LEU A 13 12.05 47.77 -14.57
N GLU A 14 11.74 48.09 -13.31
CA GLU A 14 12.48 49.06 -12.51
C GLU A 14 13.49 48.31 -11.63
N LEU A 15 14.78 48.54 -11.87
CA LEU A 15 15.86 47.91 -11.12
C LEU A 15 16.26 48.81 -9.94
N THR A 16 16.45 48.24 -8.76
CA THR A 16 16.84 48.97 -7.54
C THR A 16 18.06 48.33 -6.87
N GLY A 17 18.81 49.12 -6.08
CA GLY A 17 19.97 48.65 -5.32
C GLY A 17 21.18 48.26 -6.18
N GLU A 18 21.86 47.17 -5.84
CA GLU A 18 23.12 46.72 -6.48
C GLU A 18 22.95 46.23 -7.93
N VAL A 19 21.71 46.08 -8.41
CA VAL A 19 21.39 45.55 -9.74
C VAL A 19 21.35 46.67 -10.79
N VAL A 20 21.33 47.95 -10.37
CA VAL A 20 21.31 49.12 -11.27
C VAL A 20 22.56 49.17 -12.16
N ASN A 21 23.70 48.74 -11.64
CA ASN A 21 24.98 48.76 -12.36
C ASN A 21 25.25 47.47 -13.15
N LYS A 22 24.37 46.46 -13.07
CA LYS A 22 24.53 45.19 -13.80
C LYS A 22 23.79 45.27 -15.12
N GLN A 23 24.45 44.84 -16.20
CA GLN A 23 23.80 44.73 -17.50
C GLN A 23 22.70 43.67 -17.44
N PRO A 24 21.45 43.99 -17.84
CA PRO A 24 20.37 43.02 -17.83
C PRO A 24 20.65 41.94 -18.90
N ASN A 25 20.97 40.73 -18.45
CA ASN A 25 21.11 39.57 -19.30
C ASN A 25 19.84 38.74 -19.22
N PHE A 26 19.01 38.79 -20.27
CA PHE A 26 17.88 37.90 -20.40
C PHE A 26 18.35 36.60 -21.05
N PRO A 27 18.08 35.43 -20.45
CA PRO A 27 18.36 34.17 -21.11
C PRO A 27 17.61 34.13 -22.45
N VAL A 28 18.32 33.69 -23.49
CA VAL A 28 17.83 33.66 -24.88
C VAL A 28 16.54 32.83 -25.02
N SER A 29 16.26 31.96 -24.06
CA SER A 29 15.02 31.17 -23.96
C SER A 29 13.77 32.00 -23.62
N LEU A 30 13.89 33.20 -23.05
CA LEU A 30 12.75 34.09 -22.77
C LEU A 30 12.36 34.95 -23.98
N ILE A 31 13.28 35.11 -24.95
CA ILE A 31 13.05 35.90 -26.16
C ILE A 31 12.33 35.07 -27.21
N LYS A 32 12.50 33.74 -27.20
CA LYS A 32 11.89 32.87 -28.18
C LYS A 32 10.44 32.58 -27.81
N PRO A 33 9.47 32.86 -28.70
CA PRO A 33 8.09 32.43 -28.49
C PRO A 33 8.05 30.90 -28.51
N TYR A 34 7.51 30.30 -27.44
CA TYR A 34 7.18 28.88 -27.44
C TYR A 34 5.93 28.68 -28.31
N SER A 35 6.13 28.39 -29.59
CA SER A 35 5.04 27.88 -30.42
C SER A 35 4.80 26.41 -30.09
N SER A 36 3.53 25.99 -30.17
CA SER A 36 3.21 24.56 -30.26
C SER A 36 3.99 23.96 -31.42
N SER A 37 4.66 22.82 -31.22
CA SER A 37 5.36 22.14 -32.30
C SER A 37 4.38 21.74 -33.42
N ASP A 38 4.68 22.12 -34.66
CA ASP A 38 3.89 21.73 -35.82
C ASP A 38 3.84 20.21 -35.96
N LYS A 39 2.63 19.65 -35.86
CA LYS A 39 2.39 18.21 -35.91
C LYS A 39 2.71 17.61 -37.29
N GLU A 40 2.62 18.41 -38.35
CA GLU A 40 2.94 18.01 -39.73
C GLU A 40 4.44 17.91 -39.96
N LEU A 41 5.23 18.87 -39.45
CA LEU A 41 6.70 18.84 -39.54
C LEU A 41 7.34 17.79 -38.61
N PHE A 42 6.70 17.50 -37.48
CA PHE A 42 7.25 16.61 -36.46
C PHE A 42 6.30 15.46 -36.10
N SER A 43 5.87 14.69 -37.10
CA SER A 43 4.95 13.56 -36.95
C SER A 43 5.41 12.49 -35.96
N LEU A 44 6.73 12.33 -35.78
CA LEU A 44 7.35 11.39 -34.84
C LEU A 44 7.29 11.83 -33.37
N ARG A 45 6.89 13.08 -33.07
CA ARG A 45 6.71 13.57 -31.69
C ARG A 45 5.36 13.20 -31.08
N ASN A 46 4.46 12.60 -31.87
CA ASN A 46 3.24 12.04 -31.35
C ASN A 46 3.61 10.88 -30.41
N LYS A 47 3.47 11.10 -29.11
CA LYS A 47 3.67 10.04 -28.13
C LYS A 47 2.72 8.90 -28.48
N PRO A 48 3.18 7.65 -28.56
CA PRO A 48 2.26 6.53 -28.70
C PRO A 48 1.24 6.59 -27.55
N PRO A 49 -0.02 6.18 -27.79
CA PRO A 49 -0.96 6.03 -26.70
C PRO A 49 -0.30 5.14 -25.64
N LEU A 50 -0.22 5.64 -24.42
CA LEU A 50 0.25 4.84 -23.29
C LEU A 50 -0.75 3.71 -23.13
N GLU A 51 -0.34 2.49 -23.47
CA GLU A 51 -1.05 1.28 -23.06
C GLU A 51 -0.99 1.23 -21.54
N VAL A 52 -2.09 1.61 -20.89
CA VAL A 52 -2.24 1.43 -19.46
C VAL A 52 -2.36 -0.07 -19.23
N PRO A 53 -1.44 -0.72 -18.51
CA PRO A 53 -1.58 -2.14 -18.23
C PRO A 53 -2.90 -2.37 -17.50
N HIS A 54 -3.69 -3.34 -17.97
CA HIS A 54 -4.90 -3.76 -17.29
C HIS A 54 -4.51 -4.21 -15.88
N LEU A 55 -4.97 -3.46 -14.85
CA LEU A 55 -4.93 -3.92 -13.47
C LEU A 55 -5.84 -5.15 -13.42
N GLU A 56 -5.27 -6.33 -13.17
CA GLU A 56 -6.05 -7.53 -12.91
C GLU A 56 -6.97 -7.25 -11.71
N GLU A 57 -8.25 -7.02 -11.98
CA GLU A 57 -9.28 -6.90 -10.95
C GLU A 57 -9.48 -8.27 -10.32
N GLY A 58 -8.67 -8.59 -9.32
CA GLY A 58 -8.91 -9.75 -8.47
C GLY A 58 -7.70 -10.59 -8.18
N GLU A 59 -6.67 -10.00 -7.56
CA GLU A 59 -5.87 -10.83 -6.66
C GLU A 59 -6.83 -11.41 -5.60
N GLU A 60 -6.99 -12.74 -5.62
CA GLU A 60 -7.77 -13.47 -4.63
C GLU A 60 -7.40 -12.96 -3.23
N GLN A 61 -8.38 -12.47 -2.48
CA GLN A 61 -8.16 -11.86 -1.17
C GLN A 61 -7.63 -12.90 -0.18
N LYS A 62 -6.30 -13.01 -0.09
CA LYS A 62 -5.64 -13.95 0.82
C LYS A 62 -5.76 -13.42 2.24
N THR A 63 -6.54 -14.15 3.04
CA THR A 63 -6.72 -13.89 4.46
C THR A 63 -5.48 -14.34 5.23
N VAL A 64 -4.98 -13.49 6.15
CA VAL A 64 -3.75 -13.76 6.92
C VAL A 64 -4.07 -14.17 8.35
N LYS A 65 -4.95 -13.40 9.01
CA LYS A 65 -5.18 -13.55 10.45
C LYS A 65 -6.58 -13.12 10.84
N VAL A 66 -7.15 -13.81 11.82
CA VAL A 66 -8.35 -13.37 12.56
C VAL A 66 -7.90 -12.52 13.75
N HIS A 67 -8.40 -11.29 13.84
CA HIS A 67 -8.01 -10.34 14.88
C HIS A 67 -8.99 -10.29 16.05
N LYS A 68 -10.29 -10.32 15.77
CA LYS A 68 -11.36 -10.23 16.78
C LYS A 68 -12.50 -11.19 16.48
N GLU A 69 -13.23 -11.57 17.51
CA GLU A 69 -14.51 -12.27 17.38
C GLU A 69 -15.62 -11.40 17.99
N ARG A 70 -16.81 -11.43 17.38
CA ARG A 70 -18.01 -10.82 17.96
C ARG A 70 -19.22 -11.74 17.80
N ARG A 71 -20.16 -11.62 18.74
CA ARG A 71 -21.48 -12.25 18.63
C ARG A 71 -22.47 -11.18 18.20
N THR A 72 -23.17 -11.44 17.10
CA THR A 72 -24.22 -10.54 16.61
C THR A 72 -25.49 -10.78 17.42
N ARG A 73 -26.12 -9.73 17.95
CA ARG A 73 -27.30 -9.84 18.84
C ARG A 73 -28.44 -10.65 18.24
N ASN A 74 -28.60 -10.58 16.92
CA ASN A 74 -29.73 -11.17 16.19
C ASN A 74 -29.41 -12.54 15.57
N LYS A 75 -28.14 -12.98 15.55
CA LYS A 75 -27.73 -14.24 14.93
C LYS A 75 -27.06 -15.14 15.96
N LYS A 76 -27.38 -16.44 15.96
CA LYS A 76 -26.64 -17.45 16.76
C LYS A 76 -25.20 -17.64 16.28
N GLU A 77 -24.87 -17.13 15.11
CA GLU A 77 -23.55 -17.24 14.48
C GLU A 77 -22.56 -16.19 15.02
N ARG A 78 -21.29 -16.54 15.00
CA ARG A 78 -20.18 -15.65 15.36
C ARG A 78 -19.57 -15.06 14.10
N GLU A 79 -19.24 -13.78 14.16
CA GLU A 79 -18.49 -13.09 13.13
C GLU A 79 -17.05 -12.87 13.59
N TYR A 80 -16.14 -12.90 12.63
CA TYR A 80 -14.70 -12.79 12.86
C TYR A 80 -14.16 -11.64 12.03
N LEU A 81 -13.36 -10.77 12.67
CA LEU A 81 -12.68 -9.68 12.00
C LEU A 81 -11.41 -10.24 11.36
N VAL A 82 -11.39 -10.24 10.04
CA VAL A 82 -10.32 -10.83 9.23
C VAL A 82 -9.43 -9.74 8.67
N ARG A 83 -8.13 -9.93 8.84
CA ARG A 83 -7.07 -9.12 8.25
C ARG A 83 -6.51 -9.79 7.01
N TYR A 84 -6.46 -9.02 5.94
CA TYR A 84 -5.93 -9.44 4.65
C TYR A 84 -4.41 -9.25 4.56
N ARG A 85 -3.79 -9.93 3.60
CA ARG A 85 -2.35 -9.79 3.34
C ARG A 85 -2.02 -8.42 2.77
N ASN A 86 -2.90 -7.91 1.92
CA ASN A 86 -2.67 -6.66 1.22
C ASN A 86 -3.04 -5.50 2.17
N PRO A 87 -2.10 -4.60 2.50
CA PRO A 87 -2.34 -3.53 3.48
C PRO A 87 -3.35 -2.49 2.99
N THR A 88 -3.61 -2.44 1.69
CA THR A 88 -4.63 -1.58 1.07
C THR A 88 -6.06 -2.06 1.39
N GLN A 89 -6.24 -3.34 1.72
CA GLN A 89 -7.55 -3.89 2.01
C GLN A 89 -7.91 -3.71 3.48
N GLU A 90 -9.07 -3.12 3.73
CA GLU A 90 -9.59 -2.92 5.08
C GLU A 90 -10.01 -4.24 5.76
N ASP A 91 -9.90 -4.28 7.09
CA ASP A 91 -10.30 -5.42 7.90
C ASP A 91 -11.84 -5.58 7.86
N LYS A 92 -12.33 -6.77 7.50
CA LYS A 92 -13.79 -7.04 7.33
C LYS A 92 -14.31 -8.06 8.35
N TRP A 93 -15.56 -7.88 8.76
CA TRP A 93 -16.29 -8.86 9.57
C TRP A 93 -16.92 -9.91 8.67
N LEU A 94 -16.49 -11.17 8.81
CA LEU A 94 -16.95 -12.29 7.99
C LEU A 94 -17.45 -13.45 8.86
N LEU A 95 -18.34 -14.25 8.28
CA LEU A 95 -18.74 -15.53 8.86
C LEU A 95 -17.67 -16.58 8.60
N LEU A 96 -17.66 -17.65 9.38
CA LEU A 96 -16.67 -18.73 9.20
C LEU A 96 -16.70 -19.35 7.80
N LYS A 97 -17.89 -19.41 7.18
CA LYS A 97 -18.08 -20.00 5.84
C LYS A 97 -17.40 -19.19 4.73
N ASP A 98 -17.28 -17.88 4.93
CA ASP A 98 -16.79 -16.94 3.93
C ASP A 98 -15.26 -16.74 4.02
N ILE A 99 -14.61 -17.37 5.01
CA ILE A 99 -13.19 -17.21 5.27
C ILE A 99 -12.41 -18.35 4.60
N THR A 100 -11.50 -17.99 3.69
CA THR A 100 -10.55 -18.94 3.10
C THR A 100 -9.65 -19.55 4.20
N ASN A 101 -9.64 -20.88 4.31
CA ASN A 101 -8.91 -21.61 5.37
C ASN A 101 -9.30 -21.20 6.82
N GLY A 102 -10.57 -20.82 7.04
CA GLY A 102 -11.05 -20.30 8.32
C GLY A 102 -10.73 -21.16 9.55
N ASP A 103 -10.84 -22.49 9.46
CA ASP A 103 -10.57 -23.39 10.58
C ASP A 103 -9.13 -23.31 11.08
N LYS A 104 -8.15 -23.23 10.17
CA LYS A 104 -6.72 -23.12 10.51
C LYS A 104 -6.45 -21.79 11.19
N LEU A 105 -7.04 -20.70 10.68
CA LEU A 105 -6.90 -19.38 11.26
C LEU A 105 -7.55 -19.28 12.65
N LEU A 106 -8.73 -19.88 12.83
CA LEU A 106 -9.41 -19.92 14.13
C LEU A 106 -8.66 -20.73 15.17
N ARG A 107 -8.05 -21.87 14.80
CA ARG A 107 -7.23 -22.66 15.72
C ARG A 107 -6.07 -21.81 16.27
N ARG A 108 -5.38 -21.07 15.39
CA ARG A 108 -4.30 -20.15 15.79
C ARG A 108 -4.81 -19.02 16.68
N PHE A 109 -5.90 -18.37 16.28
CA PHE A 109 -6.52 -17.30 17.06
C PHE A 109 -6.93 -17.74 18.47
N ARG A 110 -7.58 -18.91 18.59
CA ARG A 110 -7.98 -19.48 19.88
C ARG A 110 -6.76 -19.85 20.73
N HIS A 111 -5.69 -20.35 20.11
CA HIS A 111 -4.44 -20.66 20.81
C HIS A 111 -3.76 -19.38 21.35
N GLU A 112 -3.71 -18.32 20.54
CA GLU A 112 -3.14 -17.03 20.95
C GLU A 112 -3.89 -16.39 22.12
N ARG A 113 -5.23 -16.49 22.16
CA ARG A 113 -6.06 -15.96 23.25
C ARG A 113 -6.00 -16.74 24.56
N ARG A 114 -5.40 -17.94 24.59
CA ARG A 114 -5.27 -18.68 25.85
C ARG A 114 -4.35 -17.90 26.81
N PRO A 115 -4.65 -17.87 28.11
CA PRO A 115 -3.75 -17.28 29.10
C PRO A 115 -2.41 -18.01 29.10
N GLU A 116 -1.34 -17.27 29.37
CA GLU A 116 0.04 -17.76 29.25
C GLU A 116 0.31 -18.97 30.16
N GLU A 117 -0.31 -19.00 31.35
CA GLU A 117 -0.25 -20.13 32.28
C GLU A 117 -0.72 -21.46 31.66
N TYR A 118 -1.73 -21.41 30.79
CA TYR A 118 -2.22 -22.61 30.09
C TYR A 118 -1.21 -23.07 29.03
N LYS A 119 -0.51 -22.15 28.38
CA LYS A 119 0.53 -22.47 27.39
C LYS A 119 1.73 -23.13 28.06
N ILE A 120 2.15 -22.62 29.22
CA ILE A 120 3.25 -23.19 30.01
C ILE A 120 2.90 -24.61 30.47
N LYS A 121 1.71 -24.82 31.05
CA LYS A 121 1.27 -26.15 31.51
C LYS A 121 1.21 -27.16 30.37
N HIS A 122 0.66 -26.77 29.22
CA HIS A 122 0.59 -27.66 28.05
C HIS A 122 1.97 -27.93 27.46
N TYR A 123 2.86 -26.94 27.42
CA TYR A 123 4.23 -27.10 26.94
C TYR A 123 5.03 -28.06 27.83
N CYS A 124 4.98 -27.89 29.16
CA CYS A 124 5.62 -28.80 30.11
C CYS A 124 5.04 -30.23 29.98
N ALA A 125 3.73 -30.38 29.80
CA ALA A 125 3.10 -31.68 29.60
C ALA A 125 3.49 -32.35 28.28
N SER A 126 3.61 -31.60 27.18
CA SER A 126 4.11 -32.10 25.89
C SER A 126 5.57 -32.52 25.99
N ARG A 127 6.42 -31.67 26.59
CA ARG A 127 7.86 -31.96 26.79
C ARG A 127 8.07 -33.21 27.65
N LEU A 128 7.27 -33.39 28.70
CA LEU A 128 7.31 -34.59 29.55
C LEU A 128 6.94 -35.86 28.77
N LYS A 129 5.93 -35.79 27.88
CA LYS A 129 5.56 -36.93 27.02
C LYS A 129 6.67 -37.28 26.04
N ASP A 130 7.26 -36.28 25.40
CA ASP A 130 8.38 -36.49 24.48
C ASP A 130 9.56 -37.17 25.20
N SER A 131 9.91 -36.71 26.42
CA SER A 131 10.96 -37.33 27.22
C SER A 131 10.63 -38.77 27.65
N ILE A 132 9.37 -39.07 27.98
CA ILE A 132 8.94 -40.42 28.37
C ILE A 132 8.98 -41.36 27.15
N GLU A 133 8.55 -40.91 25.98
CA GLU A 133 8.64 -41.67 24.73
C GLU A 133 10.10 -41.91 24.32
N GLU A 134 10.98 -40.93 24.54
CA GLU A 134 12.41 -41.06 24.28
C GLU A 134 13.02 -42.11 25.21
N ILE A 135 12.74 -42.06 26.51
CA ILE A 135 13.20 -43.07 27.50
C ILE A 135 12.63 -44.46 27.18
N GLY A 136 11.37 -44.55 26.75
CA GLY A 136 10.73 -45.81 26.36
C GLY A 136 11.41 -46.51 25.17
N LYS A 137 12.03 -45.76 24.25
CA LYS A 137 12.82 -46.32 23.14
C LYS A 137 14.12 -47.00 23.59
N TRP A 138 14.63 -46.67 24.78
CA TRP A 138 15.83 -47.30 25.35
C TRP A 138 15.51 -48.48 26.27
N ILE A 139 14.23 -48.74 26.57
CA ILE A 139 13.79 -49.72 27.57
C ILE A 139 13.24 -51.02 26.95
N ILE A 140 13.07 -51.11 25.63
CA ILE A 140 12.66 -52.35 24.96
C ILE A 140 13.81 -52.83 24.06
N PRO A 141 14.42 -54.01 24.35
CA PRO A 141 15.45 -54.62 23.51
C PRO A 141 14.90 -55.16 22.18
#